data_AF-A0A381N681-F1
#
_entry.id   AF-A0A381N681-F1
#
_cell.length_a   1.000
_cell.length_b   1.000
_cell.length_c   1.000
_cell.angle_alpha   90.00
_cell.angle_beta   90.00
_cell.angle_gamma   90.00
#
_symmetry.space_group_name_H-M   'P 1'
#
loop_
_entity.id
_entity.type
_entity.pdbx_description
1 polymer ?
#
loop_
_entity_poly.entity_id
_entity_poly.type
_entity_poly.pdbx_seq_one_letter_code
_entity_poly.pdbx_strand_id
1 'polypeptide(L)'
;MNTIDFKDGIGDIVEVVGALDFDHRRDGIAPRRLPAWTRTQVPEGMDPMVRMPSGVRLRFNTNAERVGVHFLASAIAPSPERRRAINLNLECEGELWSVSSLAGNTIVTDPDEPSGYRLVRGESDTVWFKDLPLRDKICEIWLPHNAFVELRELVVDDGKRIQSPTDDERKRWIHYGSSISHCMEAEQPAFIWPAVAAREARLALINLGFGGQCHLDQFVARTIGDADADVISIKVGINIVNIDSMRERVFVPALHGFLDTIRERKPNTPIVLISPIFCPSAEHHPGPTLPNAEGKFVTFTGHSELRNGCMSLSRVRQLIEQTVDRRNDDNLDYLSGLDLFGQADRDDLPDDLHPNPDGYIRMGHRFAALKLMSHASPTPR
;
A
#
# COMPACT_ATOMS: atom_id res chain seq x y z
N MET A 1 -13.39 3.18 -31.39
CA MET A 1 -13.03 3.05 -29.97
C MET A 1 -13.26 4.41 -29.35
N ASN A 2 -13.91 4.46 -28.20
CA ASN A 2 -14.07 5.71 -27.46
C ASN A 2 -12.98 5.79 -26.40
N THR A 3 -12.29 6.93 -26.34
CA THR A 3 -11.08 7.12 -25.53
C THR A 3 -11.20 8.36 -24.66
N ILE A 4 -10.65 8.27 -23.44
CA ILE A 4 -10.45 9.40 -22.53
C ILE A 4 -8.95 9.51 -22.23
N ASP A 5 -8.38 10.69 -22.44
CA ASP A 5 -7.03 11.03 -21.94
C ASP A 5 -7.14 11.25 -20.43
N PHE A 6 -6.31 10.56 -19.65
CA PHE A 6 -6.35 10.66 -18.19
C PHE A 6 -6.02 12.07 -17.67
N LYS A 7 -5.23 12.86 -18.40
CA LYS A 7 -4.93 14.25 -18.02
C LYS A 7 -6.17 15.13 -18.00
N ASP A 8 -7.12 14.85 -18.89
CA ASP A 8 -8.33 15.64 -19.06
C ASP A 8 -9.52 14.99 -18.32
N GLY A 9 -9.49 13.66 -18.15
CA GLY A 9 -10.59 12.90 -17.57
C GLY A 9 -10.55 12.70 -16.06
N ILE A 10 -9.38 12.81 -15.41
CA ILE A 10 -9.28 12.58 -13.96
C ILE A 10 -9.97 13.71 -13.18
N GLY A 11 -10.83 13.31 -12.24
CA GLY A 11 -11.61 14.22 -11.40
C GLY A 11 -12.96 14.65 -12.01
N ASP A 12 -13.18 14.42 -13.30
CA ASP A 12 -14.45 14.69 -13.98
C ASP A 12 -15.14 13.39 -14.43
N ILE A 13 -14.44 12.59 -15.25
CA ILE A 13 -14.95 11.36 -15.86
C ILE A 13 -14.45 10.10 -15.15
N VAL A 14 -13.22 10.14 -14.62
CA VAL A 14 -12.61 9.03 -13.89
C VAL A 14 -12.22 9.52 -12.50
N GLU A 15 -12.75 8.86 -11.47
CA GLU A 15 -12.34 9.06 -10.09
C GLU A 15 -11.07 8.24 -9.81
N VAL A 16 -10.10 8.81 -9.09
CA VAL A 16 -8.90 8.09 -8.66
C VAL A 16 -8.92 7.90 -7.15
N VAL A 17 -9.22 6.68 -6.73
CA VAL A 17 -9.29 6.33 -5.30
C VAL A 17 -7.89 5.97 -4.80
N GLY A 18 -7.43 6.61 -3.73
CA GLY A 18 -6.15 6.31 -3.09
C GLY A 18 -4.93 7.10 -3.58
N ALA A 19 -5.07 7.93 -4.62
CA ALA A 19 -4.07 8.93 -4.99
C ALA A 19 -4.43 10.30 -4.38
N LEU A 20 -3.42 11.02 -3.88
CA LEU A 20 -3.58 12.32 -3.21
C LEU A 20 -2.88 13.47 -3.95
N ASP A 21 -2.13 13.16 -5.00
CA ASP A 21 -1.45 14.09 -5.90
C ASP A 21 -1.08 13.36 -7.20
N PHE A 22 -0.63 14.11 -8.22
CA PHE A 22 -0.20 13.56 -9.51
C PHE A 22 1.08 14.23 -10.00
N ASP A 23 1.99 13.44 -10.59
CA ASP A 23 3.03 13.98 -11.45
C ASP A 23 2.50 14.12 -12.88
N HIS A 24 2.49 15.33 -13.43
CA HIS A 24 2.19 15.54 -14.84
C HIS A 24 3.41 15.20 -15.70
N ARG A 25 3.23 14.27 -16.65
CA ARG A 25 4.25 13.85 -17.62
C ARG A 25 3.89 14.37 -19.01
N ARG A 26 4.77 14.19 -19.98
CA ARG A 26 4.53 14.62 -21.37
C ARG A 26 3.32 13.92 -21.97
N ASP A 27 3.22 12.60 -21.78
CA ASP A 27 2.23 11.77 -22.48
C ASP A 27 1.16 11.18 -21.53
N GLY A 28 1.21 11.51 -20.23
CA GLY A 28 0.24 11.02 -19.26
C GLY A 28 0.41 11.64 -17.88
N ILE A 29 -0.18 11.02 -16.87
CA ILE A 29 -0.03 11.37 -15.45
C ILE A 29 0.34 10.16 -14.61
N ALA A 30 1.12 10.38 -13.55
CA ALA A 30 1.48 9.34 -12.59
C ALA A 30 0.87 9.64 -11.22
N PRO A 31 0.06 8.73 -10.64
CA PRO A 31 -0.53 8.92 -9.33
C PRO A 31 0.55 8.94 -8.23
N ARG A 32 0.29 9.72 -7.19
CA ARG A 32 1.13 9.84 -6.00
C ARG A 32 0.27 9.64 -4.75
N ARG A 33 0.74 8.80 -3.82
CA ARG A 33 -0.05 8.40 -2.62
C ARG A 33 0.07 9.35 -1.43
N LEU A 34 0.81 10.46 -1.57
CA LEU A 34 0.84 11.56 -0.60
C LEU A 34 0.50 12.88 -1.30
N PRO A 35 -0.03 13.89 -0.58
CA PRO A 35 -0.34 15.20 -1.15
C PRO A 35 0.89 15.97 -1.65
N ALA A 36 0.68 16.90 -2.56
CA ALA A 36 1.75 17.73 -3.16
C ALA A 36 2.62 18.44 -2.12
N TRP A 37 2.01 18.93 -1.03
CA TRP A 37 2.73 19.68 -0.01
C TRP A 37 3.81 18.85 0.71
N THR A 38 3.72 17.51 0.69
CA THR A 38 4.70 16.66 1.37
C THR A 38 6.02 16.54 0.60
N ARG A 39 6.11 17.00 -0.66
CA ARG A 39 7.26 16.78 -1.53
C ARG A 39 8.59 17.28 -0.94
N THR A 40 8.56 18.36 -0.15
CA THR A 40 9.76 18.93 0.49
C THR A 40 10.15 18.22 1.79
N GLN A 41 9.33 17.31 2.31
CA GLN A 41 9.55 16.62 3.58
C GLN A 41 9.81 15.12 3.42
N VAL A 42 9.49 14.56 2.25
CA VAL A 42 9.65 13.13 1.97
C VAL A 42 11.14 12.80 1.80
N PRO A 43 11.68 11.85 2.58
CA PRO A 43 13.06 11.38 2.40
C PRO A 43 13.26 10.75 1.02
N GLU A 44 14.49 10.82 0.51
CA GLU A 44 14.84 10.30 -0.82
C GLU A 44 14.43 8.83 -1.01
N GLY A 45 14.71 7.98 -0.03
CA GLY A 45 14.35 6.55 -0.07
C GLY A 45 12.84 6.27 -0.04
N MET A 46 12.02 7.25 0.33
CA MET A 46 10.56 7.13 0.38
C MET A 46 9.87 7.59 -0.91
N ASP A 47 10.47 8.49 -1.68
CA ASP A 47 9.86 9.00 -2.92
C ASP A 47 9.46 7.89 -3.92
N PRO A 48 10.31 6.86 -4.19
CA PRO A 48 9.92 5.72 -5.00
C PRO A 48 8.64 5.04 -4.51
N MET A 49 8.54 4.81 -3.20
CA MET A 49 7.41 4.11 -2.59
C MET A 49 6.13 4.92 -2.67
N VAL A 50 6.21 6.25 -2.56
CA VAL A 50 5.06 7.14 -2.65
C VAL A 50 4.49 7.21 -4.07
N ARG A 51 5.32 6.95 -5.10
CA ARG A 51 4.96 6.98 -6.53
C ARG A 51 4.54 5.63 -7.10
N MET A 52 4.78 4.52 -6.39
CA MET A 52 4.17 3.23 -6.72
C MET A 52 2.71 3.22 -6.21
N PRO A 53 1.72 2.93 -7.07
CA PRO A 53 0.29 3.11 -6.77
C PRO A 53 -0.32 1.92 -6.01
N SER A 54 0.38 1.38 -5.01
CA SER A 54 -0.15 0.29 -4.17
C SER A 54 -1.48 0.70 -3.52
N GLY A 55 -2.55 -0.03 -3.86
CA GLY A 55 -3.92 0.23 -3.42
C GLY A 55 -4.67 1.34 -4.16
N VAL A 56 -4.06 1.99 -5.15
CA VAL A 56 -4.74 3.04 -5.95
C VAL A 56 -5.61 2.39 -7.02
N ARG A 57 -6.77 2.99 -7.27
CA ARG A 57 -7.76 2.50 -8.23
C ARG A 57 -8.32 3.60 -9.12
N LEU A 58 -8.63 3.24 -10.37
CA LEU A 58 -9.40 4.08 -11.29
C LEU A 58 -10.85 3.64 -11.25
N ARG A 59 -11.78 4.52 -10.89
CA ARG A 59 -13.20 4.23 -10.75
C ARG A 59 -14.02 5.02 -11.77
N PHE A 60 -14.87 4.33 -12.52
CA PHE A 60 -15.67 4.92 -13.60
C PHE A 60 -16.88 4.05 -13.91
N ASN A 61 -17.91 4.63 -14.54
CA ASN A 61 -19.05 3.90 -15.07
C ASN A 61 -18.86 3.63 -16.57
N THR A 62 -19.19 2.44 -17.04
CA THR A 62 -19.21 2.10 -18.46
C THR A 62 -20.26 1.07 -18.82
N ASN A 63 -20.73 1.10 -20.07
CA ASN A 63 -21.56 0.05 -20.66
C ASN A 63 -20.81 -0.89 -21.63
N ALA A 64 -19.48 -0.84 -21.61
CA ALA A 64 -18.62 -1.58 -22.53
C ALA A 64 -18.39 -3.03 -22.11
N GLU A 65 -18.17 -3.91 -23.09
CA GLU A 65 -17.75 -5.31 -22.86
C GLU A 65 -16.23 -5.41 -22.75
N ARG A 66 -15.52 -4.44 -23.34
CA ARG A 66 -14.06 -4.35 -23.27
C ARG A 66 -13.63 -3.00 -22.77
N VAL A 67 -12.67 -3.04 -21.85
CA VAL A 67 -12.01 -1.86 -21.30
C VAL A 67 -10.51 -2.03 -21.50
N GLY A 68 -9.89 -1.07 -22.18
CA GLY A 68 -8.46 -0.96 -22.38
C GLY A 68 -7.85 0.12 -21.50
N VAL A 69 -6.64 -0.11 -20.98
CA VAL A 69 -5.86 0.93 -20.29
C VAL A 69 -4.52 1.07 -21.01
N HIS A 70 -4.26 2.25 -21.57
CA HIS A 70 -2.98 2.60 -22.16
C HIS A 70 -2.06 3.24 -21.12
N PHE A 71 -0.88 2.68 -20.92
CA PHE A 71 0.07 3.16 -19.91
C PHE A 71 1.53 2.87 -20.29
N LEU A 72 2.45 3.58 -19.64
CA LEU A 72 3.87 3.24 -19.59
C LEU A 72 4.24 2.88 -18.15
N ALA A 73 4.68 1.64 -17.93
CA ALA A 73 5.17 1.21 -16.63
C ALA A 73 6.69 1.22 -16.56
N SER A 74 7.24 1.40 -15.36
CA SER A 74 8.65 1.19 -15.06
C SER A 74 8.76 0.30 -13.83
N ALA A 75 9.30 -0.90 -13.99
CA ALA A 75 9.48 -1.84 -12.87
C ALA A 75 10.96 -2.02 -12.52
N ILE A 76 11.21 -2.22 -11.23
CA ILE A 76 12.54 -2.49 -10.70
C ILE A 76 12.81 -3.99 -10.86
N ALA A 77 13.95 -4.36 -11.44
CA ALA A 77 14.36 -5.75 -11.59
C ALA A 77 15.89 -5.88 -11.72
N PRO A 78 16.48 -7.04 -11.38
CA PRO A 78 17.92 -7.27 -11.58
C PRO A 78 18.35 -7.22 -13.05
N SER A 79 17.43 -7.52 -13.98
CA SER A 79 17.65 -7.40 -15.41
C SER A 79 16.31 -7.33 -16.16
N PRO A 80 16.28 -6.89 -17.42
CA PRO A 80 15.06 -6.89 -18.23
C PRO A 80 14.41 -8.28 -18.36
N GLU A 81 15.22 -9.34 -18.46
CA GLU A 81 14.74 -10.73 -18.61
C GLU A 81 14.13 -11.29 -17.32
N ARG A 82 14.53 -10.76 -16.15
CA ARG A 82 14.04 -11.16 -14.84
C ARG A 82 12.91 -10.27 -14.31
N ARG A 83 12.44 -9.32 -15.12
CA ARG A 83 11.36 -8.42 -14.74
C ARG A 83 10.03 -9.16 -14.66
N ARG A 84 9.29 -8.93 -13.57
CA ARG A 84 7.92 -9.44 -13.41
C ARG A 84 6.97 -8.73 -14.37
N ALA A 85 5.90 -9.43 -14.76
CA ALA A 85 4.82 -8.81 -15.51
C ALA A 85 4.14 -7.70 -14.70
N ILE A 86 3.67 -6.67 -15.40
CA ILE A 86 2.90 -5.58 -14.81
C ILE A 86 1.45 -6.03 -14.75
N ASN A 87 0.95 -6.31 -13.55
CA ASN A 87 -0.41 -6.83 -13.35
C ASN A 87 -1.38 -5.70 -13.00
N LEU A 88 -2.58 -5.77 -13.59
CA LEU A 88 -3.72 -4.93 -13.25
C LEU A 88 -4.92 -5.84 -13.01
N ASN A 89 -5.79 -5.43 -12.09
CA ASN A 89 -7.09 -6.05 -11.91
C ASN A 89 -8.20 -5.06 -12.25
N LEU A 90 -9.28 -5.54 -12.86
CA LEU A 90 -10.53 -4.78 -12.98
C LEU A 90 -11.56 -5.49 -12.12
N GLU A 91 -12.17 -4.75 -11.21
CA GLU A 91 -13.27 -5.23 -10.38
C GLU A 91 -14.56 -4.57 -10.82
N CYS A 92 -15.61 -5.37 -11.01
CA CYS A 92 -16.93 -4.87 -11.34
C CYS A 92 -17.97 -5.80 -10.71
N GLU A 93 -18.88 -5.24 -9.90
CA GLU A 93 -19.99 -6.00 -9.28
C GLU A 93 -19.55 -7.21 -8.44
N GLY A 94 -18.36 -7.12 -7.84
CA GLY A 94 -17.76 -8.20 -7.04
C GLY A 94 -17.00 -9.25 -7.85
N GLU A 95 -17.04 -9.19 -9.18
CA GLU A 95 -16.23 -10.02 -10.07
C GLU A 95 -14.90 -9.35 -10.38
N LEU A 96 -13.84 -10.16 -10.55
CA LEU A 96 -12.47 -9.69 -10.72
C LEU A 96 -11.87 -10.27 -12.01
N TRP A 97 -11.43 -9.39 -12.90
CA TRP A 97 -10.66 -9.72 -14.09
C TRP A 97 -9.20 -9.35 -13.88
N SER A 98 -8.30 -10.08 -14.53
CA SER A 98 -6.85 -9.89 -14.42
C SER A 98 -6.23 -9.81 -15.80
N VAL A 99 -5.31 -8.87 -15.97
CA VAL A 99 -4.51 -8.71 -17.18
C VAL A 99 -3.07 -8.39 -16.80
N SER A 100 -2.15 -8.72 -17.69
CA SER A 100 -0.73 -8.46 -17.49
C SER A 100 -0.07 -7.91 -18.75
N SER A 101 1.01 -7.15 -18.56
CA SER A 101 1.85 -6.65 -19.63
C SER A 101 3.32 -6.96 -19.37
N LEU A 102 4.03 -7.36 -20.44
CA LEU A 102 5.48 -7.51 -20.48
C LEU A 102 6.17 -6.34 -21.18
N ALA A 103 5.46 -5.23 -21.42
CA ALA A 103 6.04 -4.00 -21.94
C ALA A 103 6.46 -3.05 -20.81
N GLY A 104 7.01 -1.88 -21.18
CA GLY A 104 7.48 -0.86 -20.25
C GLY A 104 8.98 -0.90 -19.98
N ASN A 105 9.41 0.07 -19.18
CA ASN A 105 10.81 0.25 -18.81
C ASN A 105 11.24 -0.75 -17.73
N THR A 106 12.54 -1.02 -17.68
CA THR A 106 13.19 -1.70 -16.56
C THR A 106 14.14 -0.74 -15.87
N ILE A 107 14.00 -0.57 -14.56
CA ILE A 107 14.97 0.10 -13.71
C ILE A 107 15.88 -1.00 -13.15
N VAL A 108 17.07 -1.12 -13.72
CA VAL A 108 18.06 -2.12 -13.31
C VAL A 108 18.86 -1.55 -12.16
N THR A 109 18.79 -2.20 -11.00
CA THR A 109 19.55 -1.85 -9.80
C THR A 109 20.67 -2.85 -9.58
N ASP A 110 21.85 -2.36 -9.21
CA ASP A 110 22.99 -3.19 -8.85
C ASP A 110 23.08 -3.30 -7.31
N PRO A 111 23.03 -4.50 -6.72
CA PRO A 111 23.23 -4.68 -5.28
C PRO A 111 24.58 -4.13 -4.79
N ASP A 112 25.62 -4.12 -5.64
CA ASP A 112 26.96 -3.63 -5.30
C ASP A 112 27.07 -2.10 -5.45
N GLU A 113 26.11 -1.44 -6.11
CA GLU A 113 26.00 0.02 -6.22
C GLU A 113 24.59 0.48 -5.80
N PRO A 114 24.28 0.54 -4.49
CA PRO A 114 22.92 0.77 -3.99
C PRO A 114 22.28 2.10 -4.42
N SER A 115 23.10 3.10 -4.75
CA SER A 115 22.67 4.41 -5.28
C SER A 115 22.58 4.45 -6.81
N GLY A 116 23.13 3.45 -7.49
CA GLY A 116 23.19 3.35 -8.94
C GLY A 116 21.94 2.69 -9.53
N TYR A 117 21.51 3.18 -10.68
CA TYR A 117 20.54 2.47 -11.50
C TYR A 117 20.77 2.74 -12.98
N ARG A 118 20.37 1.77 -13.80
CA ARG A 118 20.33 1.90 -15.26
C ARG A 118 18.90 1.76 -15.76
N LEU A 119 18.40 2.80 -16.42
CA LEU A 119 17.09 2.76 -17.07
C LEU A 119 17.21 2.10 -18.45
N VAL A 120 16.56 0.95 -18.62
CA VAL A 120 16.31 0.34 -19.93
C VAL A 120 14.93 0.78 -20.38
N ARG A 121 14.88 1.57 -21.46
CA ARG A 121 13.62 2.06 -22.01
C ARG A 121 12.89 0.96 -22.77
N GLY A 122 11.58 0.91 -22.57
CA GLY A 122 10.67 0.06 -23.35
C GLY A 122 9.47 0.87 -23.82
N GLU A 123 8.57 0.20 -24.53
CA GLU A 123 7.37 0.80 -25.10
C GLU A 123 6.23 0.87 -24.07
N SER A 124 5.33 1.84 -24.25
CA SER A 124 4.01 1.82 -23.62
C SER A 124 3.15 0.70 -24.20
N ASP A 125 2.10 0.30 -23.48
CA ASP A 125 1.22 -0.79 -23.90
C ASP A 125 -0.23 -0.51 -23.53
N THR A 126 -1.14 -1.23 -24.19
CA THR A 126 -2.57 -1.21 -23.90
C THR A 126 -3.03 -2.62 -23.54
N VAL A 127 -3.30 -2.83 -22.26
CA VAL A 127 -3.93 -4.08 -21.78
C VAL A 127 -5.44 -3.99 -21.91
N TRP A 128 -6.11 -5.11 -22.15
CA TRP A 128 -7.55 -5.17 -22.37
C TRP A 128 -8.22 -6.19 -21.45
N PHE A 129 -9.12 -5.69 -20.61
CA PHE A 129 -10.15 -6.50 -19.97
C PHE A 129 -11.26 -6.77 -20.98
N LYS A 130 -11.72 -8.02 -21.07
CA LYS A 130 -12.71 -8.48 -22.05
C LYS A 130 -13.80 -9.26 -21.35
N ASP A 131 -14.88 -9.53 -22.07
CA ASP A 131 -16.01 -10.34 -21.60
C ASP A 131 -16.66 -9.74 -20.34
N LEU A 132 -16.70 -8.40 -20.26
CA LEU A 132 -17.36 -7.67 -19.18
C LEU A 132 -18.89 -7.60 -19.44
N PRO A 133 -19.73 -7.54 -18.40
CA PRO A 133 -21.19 -7.47 -18.58
C PRO A 133 -21.64 -6.28 -19.46
N LEU A 134 -22.45 -6.56 -20.49
CA LEU A 134 -22.93 -5.55 -21.47
C LEU A 134 -24.10 -4.71 -20.92
N ARG A 135 -23.84 -3.93 -19.88
CA ARG A 135 -24.78 -3.01 -19.22
C ARG A 135 -24.02 -1.92 -18.48
N ASP A 136 -24.73 -0.88 -18.05
CA ASP A 136 -24.17 0.14 -17.16
C ASP A 136 -23.69 -0.53 -15.87
N LYS A 137 -22.44 -0.25 -15.52
CA LYS A 137 -21.76 -0.86 -14.37
C LYS A 137 -20.59 0.01 -13.93
N ILE A 138 -20.30 -0.03 -12.63
CA ILE A 138 -19.16 0.67 -12.03
C ILE A 138 -17.98 -0.28 -12.02
N CYS A 139 -16.88 0.14 -12.63
CA CYS A 139 -15.63 -0.59 -12.70
C CYS A 139 -14.57 0.11 -11.84
N GLU A 140 -13.73 -0.69 -11.18
CA GLU A 140 -12.53 -0.23 -10.46
C GLU A 140 -11.30 -0.97 -10.97
N ILE A 141 -10.35 -0.24 -11.55
CA ILE A 141 -9.08 -0.82 -12.01
C ILE A 141 -8.03 -0.61 -10.94
N TRP A 142 -7.60 -1.70 -10.29
CA TRP A 142 -6.47 -1.73 -9.36
C TRP A 142 -5.15 -1.58 -10.11
N LEU A 143 -4.40 -0.53 -9.77
CA LEU A 143 -3.14 -0.20 -10.43
C LEU A 143 -1.96 -1.04 -9.92
N PRO A 144 -0.89 -1.21 -10.72
CA PRO A 144 0.28 -2.02 -10.36
C PRO A 144 0.95 -1.57 -9.05
N HIS A 145 0.88 -2.39 -8.01
CA HIS A 145 1.40 -2.03 -6.68
C HIS A 145 2.94 -1.95 -6.62
N ASN A 146 3.64 -2.64 -7.53
CA ASN A 146 5.09 -2.84 -7.52
C ASN A 146 5.83 -2.23 -8.72
N ALA A 147 5.20 -1.26 -9.40
CA ALA A 147 5.78 -0.55 -10.53
C ALA A 147 5.34 0.91 -10.55
N PHE A 148 6.16 1.78 -11.12
CA PHE A 148 5.72 3.13 -11.47
C PHE A 148 4.82 3.04 -12.70
N VAL A 149 3.74 3.83 -12.74
CA VAL A 149 2.85 3.91 -13.89
C VAL A 149 2.62 5.35 -14.32
N GLU A 150 2.77 5.58 -15.62
CA GLU A 150 2.29 6.76 -16.31
C GLU A 150 1.02 6.35 -17.07
N LEU A 151 -0.12 6.79 -16.55
CA LEU A 151 -1.45 6.56 -17.13
C LEU A 151 -1.66 7.54 -18.28
N ARG A 152 -2.06 7.01 -19.44
CA ARG A 152 -2.25 7.81 -20.66
C ARG A 152 -3.71 7.87 -21.08
N GLU A 153 -4.30 6.71 -21.35
CA GLU A 153 -5.68 6.66 -21.87
C GLU A 153 -6.50 5.53 -21.25
N LEU A 154 -7.80 5.79 -21.07
CA LEU A 154 -8.82 4.78 -20.84
C LEU A 154 -9.63 4.59 -22.12
N VAL A 155 -9.76 3.35 -22.58
CA VAL A 155 -10.35 3.03 -23.89
C VAL A 155 -11.50 2.05 -23.72
N VAL A 156 -12.59 2.25 -24.43
CA VAL A 156 -13.71 1.30 -24.51
C VAL A 156 -14.13 1.05 -25.96
N ASP A 157 -14.97 0.02 -26.16
CA ASP A 157 -15.52 -0.31 -27.48
C ASP A 157 -16.20 0.90 -28.14
N ASP A 158 -16.25 0.87 -29.47
CA ASP A 158 -16.89 1.92 -30.26
C ASP A 158 -18.38 2.07 -29.89
N GLY A 159 -18.84 3.31 -29.73
CA GLY A 159 -20.21 3.61 -29.29
C GLY A 159 -20.51 3.33 -27.81
N LYS A 160 -19.54 2.83 -27.02
CA LYS A 160 -19.67 2.67 -25.57
C LYS A 160 -19.22 3.91 -24.81
N ARG A 161 -19.70 4.07 -23.59
CA ARG A 161 -19.46 5.28 -22.80
C ARG A 161 -18.51 5.01 -21.64
N ILE A 162 -17.73 6.04 -21.30
CA ILE A 162 -17.03 6.18 -20.02
C ILE A 162 -17.66 7.41 -19.38
N GLN A 163 -18.13 7.27 -18.15
CA GLN A 163 -18.80 8.35 -17.42
C GLN A 163 -18.29 8.37 -15.99
N SER A 164 -18.43 9.54 -15.36
CA SER A 164 -18.21 9.68 -13.91
C SER A 164 -19.03 8.63 -13.16
N PRO A 165 -18.44 7.92 -12.20
CA PRO A 165 -19.17 6.96 -11.41
C PRO A 165 -20.13 7.68 -10.46
N THR A 166 -21.16 7.00 -9.97
CA THR A 166 -21.97 7.53 -8.86
C THR A 166 -21.12 7.60 -7.59
N ASP A 167 -21.53 8.38 -6.60
CA ASP A 167 -20.84 8.47 -5.31
C ASP A 167 -20.54 7.08 -4.71
N ASP A 168 -19.36 6.93 -4.12
CA ASP A 168 -18.99 5.70 -3.44
C ASP A 168 -19.62 5.65 -2.05
N GLU A 169 -20.60 4.77 -1.87
CA GLU A 169 -21.27 4.56 -0.58
C GLU A 169 -20.41 3.81 0.45
N ARG A 170 -19.24 3.29 0.04
CA ARG A 170 -18.33 2.60 0.95
C ARG A 170 -17.68 3.60 1.91
N LYS A 171 -17.60 3.22 3.19
CA LYS A 171 -16.75 3.93 4.16
C LYS A 171 -15.29 3.94 3.72
N ARG A 172 -14.61 5.07 3.94
CA ARG A 172 -13.20 5.29 3.60
C ARG A 172 -12.29 4.74 4.70
N TRP A 173 -11.35 3.91 4.31
CA TRP A 173 -10.36 3.33 5.21
C TRP A 173 -8.96 3.74 4.81
N ILE A 174 -8.26 4.42 5.71
CA ILE A 174 -6.83 4.72 5.54
C ILE A 174 -5.99 3.69 6.30
N HIS A 175 -5.04 3.07 5.60
CA HIS A 175 -4.06 2.18 6.21
C HIS A 175 -2.64 2.76 6.08
N TYR A 176 -1.96 3.03 7.19
CA TYR A 176 -0.54 3.40 7.20
C TYR A 176 0.31 2.21 7.67
N GLY A 177 1.39 1.91 6.94
CA GLY A 177 2.26 0.81 7.30
C GLY A 177 3.56 0.69 6.50
N SER A 178 4.23 -0.44 6.66
CA SER A 178 5.57 -0.73 6.13
C SER A 178 5.55 -1.37 4.74
N SER A 179 6.67 -1.99 4.34
CA SER A 179 6.77 -2.88 3.17
C SER A 179 5.75 -4.01 3.18
N ILE A 180 5.46 -4.57 4.35
CA ILE A 180 4.43 -5.60 4.52
C ILE A 180 3.04 -5.06 4.16
N SER A 181 2.79 -3.75 4.33
CA SER A 181 1.54 -3.09 3.90
C SER A 181 1.57 -2.59 2.47
N HIS A 182 2.76 -2.39 1.91
CA HIS A 182 2.96 -2.07 0.49
C HIS A 182 2.74 -3.31 -0.40
N CYS A 183 3.21 -4.47 0.08
CA CYS A 183 3.07 -5.81 -0.49
C CYS A 183 3.74 -6.00 -1.86
N MET A 184 5.02 -5.66 -1.99
CA MET A 184 5.77 -5.82 -3.25
C MET A 184 5.77 -7.28 -3.78
N GLU A 185 5.64 -8.25 -2.87
CA GLU A 185 5.67 -9.67 -3.15
C GLU A 185 4.29 -10.26 -3.47
N ALA A 186 3.21 -9.49 -3.36
CA ALA A 186 1.89 -9.94 -3.76
C ALA A 186 1.85 -10.25 -5.26
N GLU A 187 1.05 -11.25 -5.63
CA GLU A 187 0.97 -11.67 -7.04
C GLU A 187 0.27 -10.63 -7.91
N GLN A 188 -0.80 -10.01 -7.39
CA GLN A 188 -1.62 -9.04 -8.12
C GLN A 188 -2.07 -7.88 -7.22
N PRO A 189 -2.35 -6.69 -7.79
CA PRO A 189 -2.80 -5.52 -7.04
C PRO A 189 -4.01 -5.74 -6.11
N ALA A 190 -5.02 -6.50 -6.53
CA ALA A 190 -6.21 -6.76 -5.71
C ALA A 190 -5.94 -7.76 -4.57
N PHE A 191 -4.75 -8.37 -4.52
CA PHE A 191 -4.33 -9.38 -3.53
C PHE A 191 -3.25 -8.89 -2.57
N ILE A 192 -2.92 -7.60 -2.58
CA ILE A 192 -2.21 -7.01 -1.43
C ILE A 192 -3.11 -7.13 -0.20
N TRP A 193 -2.56 -7.45 0.98
CA TRP A 193 -3.40 -7.77 2.14
C TRP A 193 -4.39 -6.65 2.53
N PRO A 194 -4.07 -5.34 2.39
CA PRO A 194 -5.06 -4.29 2.64
C PRO A 194 -6.18 -4.29 1.60
N ALA A 195 -5.90 -4.62 0.33
CA ALA A 195 -6.93 -4.71 -0.70
C ALA A 195 -7.87 -5.89 -0.44
N VAL A 196 -7.33 -7.05 -0.08
CA VAL A 196 -8.14 -8.23 0.33
C VAL A 196 -9.08 -7.85 1.47
N ALA A 197 -8.56 -7.22 2.53
CA ALA A 197 -9.36 -6.83 3.67
C ALA A 197 -10.43 -5.77 3.31
N ALA A 198 -10.09 -4.80 2.46
CA ALA A 198 -11.00 -3.75 2.02
C ALA A 198 -12.13 -4.28 1.15
N ARG A 199 -11.82 -5.23 0.24
CA ARG A 199 -12.81 -5.88 -0.62
C ARG A 199 -13.79 -6.71 0.21
N GLU A 200 -13.29 -7.48 1.17
CA GLU A 200 -14.12 -8.28 2.07
C GLU A 200 -15.04 -7.41 2.96
N ALA A 201 -14.50 -6.34 3.54
CA ALA A 201 -15.25 -5.43 4.41
C ALA A 201 -16.04 -4.34 3.65
N ARG A 202 -15.97 -4.31 2.32
CA ARG A 202 -16.59 -3.28 1.45
C ARG A 202 -16.23 -1.85 1.88
N LEU A 203 -14.93 -1.58 1.96
CA LEU A 203 -14.35 -0.29 2.31
C LEU A 203 -13.59 0.32 1.13
N ALA A 204 -13.60 1.65 1.02
CA ALA A 204 -12.79 2.39 0.06
C ALA A 204 -11.39 2.62 0.63
N LEU A 205 -10.44 1.76 0.23
CA LEU A 205 -9.06 1.79 0.72
C LEU A 205 -8.26 2.98 0.19
N ILE A 206 -7.52 3.63 1.09
CA ILE A 206 -6.35 4.46 0.81
C ILE A 206 -5.16 3.79 1.50
N ASN A 207 -4.30 3.13 0.73
CA ASN A 207 -3.12 2.46 1.26
C ASN A 207 -1.93 3.43 1.29
N LEU A 208 -1.47 3.77 2.49
CA LEU A 208 -0.25 4.51 2.79
C LEU A 208 0.87 3.58 3.28
N GLY A 209 0.90 2.32 2.81
CA GLY A 209 2.03 1.41 3.02
C GLY A 209 3.27 1.86 2.23
N PHE A 210 4.35 2.21 2.91
CA PHE A 210 5.60 2.67 2.27
C PHE A 210 6.75 1.72 2.61
N GLY A 211 7.28 1.05 1.59
CA GLY A 211 8.29 0.00 1.75
C GLY A 211 9.55 0.49 2.44
N GLY A 212 9.84 -0.04 3.63
CA GLY A 212 11.01 0.35 4.40
C GLY A 212 10.92 1.73 5.05
N GLN A 213 9.77 2.41 5.02
CA GLN A 213 9.66 3.84 5.35
C GLN A 213 8.55 4.16 6.38
N CYS A 214 8.12 3.18 7.18
CA CYS A 214 7.14 3.41 8.24
C CYS A 214 7.83 3.82 9.55
N HIS A 215 8.19 5.10 9.68
CA HIS A 215 8.96 5.65 10.80
C HIS A 215 8.21 6.69 11.66
N LEU A 216 6.88 6.73 11.60
CA LEU A 216 6.06 7.72 12.32
C LEU A 216 6.32 9.17 11.86
N ASP A 217 6.53 9.35 10.57
CA ASP A 217 6.79 10.66 9.97
C ASP A 217 5.58 11.60 10.14
N GLN A 218 5.81 12.77 10.73
CA GLN A 218 4.72 13.71 11.06
C GLN A 218 3.97 14.23 9.83
N PHE A 219 4.60 14.27 8.64
CA PHE A 219 3.88 14.64 7.43
C PHE A 219 2.85 13.59 7.00
N VAL A 220 3.08 12.32 7.33
CA VAL A 220 2.10 11.26 7.10
C VAL A 220 0.95 11.40 8.10
N ALA A 221 1.22 11.67 9.38
CA ALA A 221 0.16 11.92 10.37
C ALA A 221 -0.75 13.08 9.96
N ARG A 222 -0.18 14.21 9.52
CA ARG A 222 -0.96 15.35 9.00
C ARG A 222 -1.76 15.00 7.75
N THR A 223 -1.15 14.23 6.83
CA THR A 223 -1.87 13.72 5.64
C THR A 223 -3.08 12.88 6.05
N ILE A 224 -2.92 11.97 7.02
CA ILE A 224 -4.02 11.15 7.53
C ILE A 224 -5.08 12.03 8.21
N GLY A 225 -4.67 13.02 9.00
CA GLY A 225 -5.59 13.95 9.66
C GLY A 225 -6.43 14.78 8.69
N ASP A 226 -5.82 15.25 7.59
CA ASP A 226 -6.47 16.12 6.62
C ASP A 226 -7.30 15.35 5.56
N ALA A 227 -7.02 14.07 5.30
CA ALA A 227 -7.75 13.25 4.32
C ALA A 227 -9.08 12.70 4.86
N ASP A 228 -10.08 12.46 4.01
CA ASP A 228 -11.34 11.84 4.45
C ASP A 228 -11.14 10.37 4.86
N ALA A 229 -11.52 10.06 6.10
CA ALA A 229 -11.37 8.73 6.69
C ALA A 229 -12.47 8.44 7.71
N ASP A 230 -13.18 7.34 7.50
CA ASP A 230 -14.16 6.80 8.45
C ASP A 230 -13.51 5.81 9.42
N VAL A 231 -12.44 5.15 9.00
CA VAL A 231 -11.64 4.23 9.82
C VAL A 231 -10.16 4.41 9.46
N ILE A 232 -9.29 4.34 10.46
CA ILE A 232 -7.84 4.42 10.28
C ILE A 232 -7.21 3.17 10.89
N SER A 233 -6.16 2.66 10.25
CA SER A 233 -5.29 1.67 10.87
C SER A 233 -3.83 2.03 10.68
N ILE A 234 -3.03 1.81 11.71
CA ILE A 234 -1.60 2.15 11.74
C ILE A 234 -0.83 0.90 12.12
N LYS A 235 -0.02 0.37 11.21
CA LYS A 235 0.81 -0.83 11.43
C LYS A 235 2.29 -0.48 11.39
N VAL A 236 2.87 -0.25 12.56
CA VAL A 236 4.22 0.34 12.72
C VAL A 236 5.17 -0.54 13.52
N GLY A 237 6.47 -0.25 13.45
CA GLY A 237 7.49 -0.83 14.31
C GLY A 237 8.57 -1.62 13.57
N ILE A 238 8.19 -2.41 12.55
CA ILE A 238 9.14 -3.28 11.86
C ILE A 238 10.25 -2.50 11.14
N ASN A 239 9.93 -1.41 10.43
CA ASN A 239 10.96 -0.59 9.76
C ASN A 239 11.82 0.16 10.77
N ILE A 240 11.24 0.56 11.90
CA ILE A 240 11.99 1.19 12.99
C ILE A 240 13.08 0.27 13.52
N VAL A 241 12.74 -1.01 13.75
CA VAL A 241 13.69 -2.04 14.20
C VAL A 241 14.67 -2.42 13.09
N ASN A 242 14.23 -2.53 11.84
CA ASN A 242 15.11 -2.94 10.74
C ASN A 242 16.34 -2.05 10.57
N ILE A 243 16.18 -0.72 10.70
CA ILE A 243 17.31 0.21 10.53
C ILE A 243 17.74 0.92 11.83
N ASP A 244 17.23 0.50 13.00
CA ASP A 244 17.45 1.17 14.31
C ASP A 244 17.18 2.69 14.26
N SER A 245 16.18 3.13 13.48
CA SER A 245 15.90 4.57 13.24
C SER A 245 15.53 5.34 14.51
N MET A 246 14.98 4.65 15.51
CA MET A 246 14.69 5.21 16.83
C MET A 246 14.68 4.12 17.89
N ARG A 247 14.98 4.54 19.12
CA ARG A 247 15.04 3.68 20.32
C ARG A 247 13.86 3.93 21.24
N GLU A 248 13.70 3.10 22.25
CA GLU A 248 12.54 3.14 23.16
C GLU A 248 12.25 4.56 23.70
N ARG A 249 13.30 5.30 24.07
CA ARG A 249 13.20 6.68 24.60
C ARG A 249 12.52 7.67 23.64
N VAL A 250 12.64 7.45 22.33
CA VAL A 250 12.06 8.29 21.27
C VAL A 250 10.77 7.69 20.73
N PHE A 251 10.70 6.36 20.61
CA PHE A 251 9.58 5.64 20.03
C PHE A 251 8.24 5.95 20.73
N VAL A 252 8.20 5.84 22.06
CA VAL A 252 6.95 6.03 22.80
C VAL A 252 6.40 7.47 22.64
N PRO A 253 7.19 8.54 22.91
CA PRO A 253 6.72 9.90 22.64
C PRO A 253 6.36 10.16 21.16
N ALA A 254 7.11 9.60 20.20
CA ALA A 254 6.82 9.76 18.78
C ALA A 254 5.48 9.12 18.39
N LEU A 255 5.16 7.94 18.94
CA LEU A 255 3.88 7.27 18.72
C LEU A 255 2.72 8.08 19.32
N HIS A 256 2.88 8.61 20.54
CA HIS A 256 1.88 9.52 21.12
C HIS A 256 1.67 10.75 20.23
N GLY A 257 2.74 11.44 19.83
CA GLY A 257 2.65 12.63 18.97
C GLY A 257 2.04 12.34 17.60
N PHE A 258 2.32 11.19 16.99
CA PHE A 258 1.69 10.77 15.74
C PHE A 258 0.17 10.61 15.89
N LEU A 259 -0.27 9.97 16.98
CA LEU A 259 -1.70 9.82 17.28
C LEU A 259 -2.37 11.16 17.61
N ASP A 260 -1.68 12.03 18.36
CA ASP A 260 -2.18 13.36 18.73
C ASP A 260 -2.41 14.22 17.48
N THR A 261 -1.44 14.26 16.56
CA THR A 261 -1.56 14.96 15.27
C THR A 261 -2.79 14.50 14.48
N ILE A 262 -3.11 13.20 14.48
CA ILE A 262 -4.33 12.69 13.83
C ILE A 262 -5.57 13.13 14.60
N ARG A 263 -5.58 13.00 15.93
CA ARG A 263 -6.71 13.32 16.79
C ARG A 263 -7.07 14.80 16.80
N GLU A 264 -6.11 15.70 16.61
CA GLU A 264 -6.34 17.14 16.42
C GLU A 264 -7.29 17.44 15.25
N ARG A 265 -7.28 16.60 14.20
CA ARG A 265 -8.18 16.71 13.05
C ARG A 265 -9.35 15.74 13.10
N LYS A 266 -9.16 14.58 13.73
CA LYS A 266 -10.08 13.44 13.74
C LYS A 266 -10.33 12.93 15.17
N PRO A 267 -11.03 13.72 16.00
CA PRO A 267 -11.16 13.43 17.42
C PRO A 267 -11.88 12.11 17.71
N ASN A 268 -12.81 11.70 16.85
CA ASN A 268 -13.68 10.53 17.08
C ASN A 268 -13.51 9.40 16.04
N THR A 269 -12.67 9.57 15.01
CA THR A 269 -12.50 8.53 13.98
C THR A 269 -11.86 7.28 14.61
N PRO A 270 -12.43 6.08 14.47
CA PRO A 270 -11.80 4.86 14.97
C PRO A 270 -10.38 4.66 14.42
N ILE A 271 -9.42 4.40 15.30
CA ILE A 271 -8.04 4.05 14.96
C ILE A 271 -7.74 2.66 15.50
N VAL A 272 -7.29 1.75 14.62
CA VAL A 272 -6.72 0.46 15.02
C VAL A 272 -5.20 0.54 14.95
N LEU A 273 -4.53 0.46 16.10
CA LEU A 273 -3.08 0.42 16.19
C LEU A 273 -2.61 -1.03 16.19
N ILE A 274 -1.87 -1.40 15.15
CA ILE A 274 -1.45 -2.77 14.85
C ILE A 274 0.05 -2.90 15.10
N SER A 275 0.45 -3.86 15.94
CA SER A 275 1.87 -4.12 16.19
C SER A 275 2.54 -4.90 15.04
N PRO A 276 3.89 -5.03 15.02
CA PRO A 276 4.58 -5.83 14.00
C PRO A 276 4.11 -7.30 13.96
N ILE A 277 4.18 -7.91 12.77
CA ILE A 277 3.99 -9.36 12.59
C ILE A 277 5.22 -10.12 13.09
N PHE A 278 5.17 -11.46 13.07
CA PHE A 278 6.33 -12.30 13.39
C PHE A 278 7.48 -12.10 12.38
N CYS A 279 8.71 -11.95 12.87
CA CYS A 279 9.94 -12.01 12.08
C CYS A 279 10.98 -12.79 12.90
N PRO A 280 11.43 -13.99 12.45
CA PRO A 280 12.20 -14.91 13.27
C PRO A 280 13.41 -14.26 13.94
N SER A 281 14.21 -13.52 13.18
CA SER A 281 15.46 -12.97 13.69
C SER A 281 15.23 -11.83 14.68
N ALA A 282 14.26 -10.95 14.42
CA ALA A 282 14.02 -9.72 15.19
C ALA A 282 13.08 -9.92 16.40
N GLU A 283 12.54 -11.13 16.59
CA GLU A 283 11.52 -11.40 17.60
C GLU A 283 12.00 -11.06 19.02
N HIS A 284 13.21 -11.53 19.37
CA HIS A 284 13.84 -11.29 20.67
C HIS A 284 15.23 -10.64 20.58
N HIS A 285 15.72 -10.38 19.37
CA HIS A 285 17.00 -9.70 19.16
C HIS A 285 16.73 -8.26 18.72
N PRO A 286 17.26 -7.26 19.44
CA PRO A 286 17.14 -5.87 19.01
C PRO A 286 17.76 -5.64 17.63
N GLY A 287 17.22 -4.69 16.87
CA GLY A 287 17.78 -4.32 15.56
C GLY A 287 19.25 -3.85 15.58
N PRO A 288 19.83 -3.55 14.41
CA PRO A 288 19.18 -3.54 13.09
C PRO A 288 18.93 -4.95 12.53
N THR A 289 17.90 -5.07 11.69
CA THR A 289 17.54 -6.31 10.96
C THR A 289 17.54 -6.01 9.46
N LEU A 290 18.50 -6.57 8.75
CA LEU A 290 18.83 -6.25 7.36
C LEU A 290 18.96 -7.54 6.53
N PRO A 291 18.82 -7.49 5.20
CA PRO A 291 19.09 -8.65 4.37
C PRO A 291 20.56 -9.06 4.45
N ASN A 292 20.83 -10.35 4.57
CA ASN A 292 22.16 -10.94 4.43
C ASN A 292 22.49 -11.23 2.95
N ALA A 293 23.63 -11.89 2.69
CA ALA A 293 24.06 -12.23 1.32
C ALA A 293 23.07 -13.14 0.57
N GLU A 294 22.29 -13.94 1.28
CA GLU A 294 21.23 -14.80 0.73
C GLU A 294 19.88 -14.07 0.59
N GLY A 295 19.82 -12.79 0.96
CA GLY A 295 18.58 -12.00 0.96
C GLY A 295 17.65 -12.27 2.15
N LYS A 296 18.07 -13.09 3.12
CA LYS A 296 17.32 -13.33 4.35
C LYS A 296 17.50 -12.19 5.34
N PHE A 297 16.41 -11.73 5.94
CA PHE A 297 16.46 -10.70 6.97
C PHE A 297 16.97 -11.27 8.29
N VAL A 298 18.18 -10.83 8.66
CA VAL A 298 18.85 -11.24 9.90
C VAL A 298 19.17 -10.04 10.76
N THR A 299 19.14 -10.25 12.06
CA THR A 299 19.42 -9.25 13.06
C THR A 299 20.92 -9.23 13.32
N PHE A 300 21.56 -8.12 12.98
CA PHE A 300 22.98 -7.97 13.14
C PHE A 300 23.28 -7.59 14.57
N THR A 301 24.21 -8.31 15.21
CA THR A 301 24.76 -7.91 16.51
C THR A 301 25.75 -6.77 16.33
N GLY A 302 25.75 -5.83 17.25
CA GLY A 302 26.69 -4.70 17.30
C GLY A 302 27.30 -4.53 18.68
N HIS A 303 28.08 -3.48 18.88
CA HIS A 303 28.72 -3.19 20.17
C HIS A 303 27.66 -3.04 21.29
N SER A 304 27.83 -3.75 22.41
CA SER A 304 26.84 -3.84 23.49
C SER A 304 26.44 -2.47 24.05
N GLU A 305 27.41 -1.58 24.27
CA GLU A 305 27.17 -0.22 24.77
C GLU A 305 26.34 0.61 23.79
N LEU A 306 26.63 0.48 22.48
CA LEU A 306 25.90 1.20 21.45
C LEU A 306 24.48 0.66 21.26
N ARG A 307 24.14 -0.53 21.76
CA ARG A 307 22.82 -1.14 21.60
C ARG A 307 21.86 -0.88 22.75
N ASN A 308 22.29 -0.12 23.76
CA ASN A 308 21.42 0.23 24.86
C ASN A 308 20.18 1.00 24.34
N GLY A 309 18.98 0.48 24.65
CA GLY A 309 17.70 1.04 24.21
C GLY A 309 17.22 0.63 22.81
N CYS A 310 18.01 -0.16 22.05
CA CYS A 310 17.52 -0.77 20.81
C CYS A 310 16.37 -1.74 21.13
N MET A 311 15.38 -1.80 20.25
CA MET A 311 14.16 -2.58 20.49
C MET A 311 14.14 -3.85 19.65
N SER A 312 13.67 -4.96 20.25
CA SER A 312 13.18 -6.15 19.54
C SER A 312 11.72 -5.96 19.15
N LEU A 313 11.19 -6.83 18.28
CA LEU A 313 9.76 -6.78 17.96
C LEU A 313 8.89 -7.09 19.17
N SER A 314 9.24 -8.08 19.99
CA SER A 314 8.54 -8.35 21.24
C SER A 314 8.45 -7.12 22.14
N ARG A 315 9.52 -6.33 22.26
CA ARG A 315 9.50 -5.07 23.02
C ARG A 315 8.60 -4.03 22.36
N VAL A 316 8.66 -3.86 21.04
CA VAL A 316 7.79 -2.93 20.31
C VAL A 316 6.31 -3.28 20.48
N ARG A 317 5.92 -4.57 20.42
CA ARG A 317 4.52 -4.98 20.64
C ARG A 317 4.02 -4.56 22.03
N GLN A 318 4.81 -4.82 23.07
CA GLN A 318 4.50 -4.40 24.45
C GLN A 318 4.35 -2.88 24.57
N LEU A 319 5.25 -2.11 23.96
CA LEU A 319 5.20 -0.64 24.03
C LEU A 319 3.97 -0.07 23.33
N ILE A 320 3.56 -0.67 22.20
CA ILE A 320 2.36 -0.28 21.46
C ILE A 320 1.10 -0.56 22.29
N GLU A 321 0.97 -1.77 22.82
CA GLU A 321 -0.16 -2.17 23.68
C GLU A 321 -0.27 -1.26 24.90
N GLN A 322 0.83 -1.05 25.63
CA GLN A 322 0.89 -0.12 26.77
C GLN A 322 0.53 1.32 26.39
N THR A 323 0.84 1.75 25.16
CA THR A 323 0.48 3.09 24.69
C THR A 323 -1.03 3.21 24.50
N VAL A 324 -1.68 2.18 23.94
CA VAL A 324 -3.16 2.15 23.81
C VAL A 324 -3.81 2.20 25.18
N ASP A 325 -3.41 1.31 26.10
CA ASP A 325 -3.95 1.24 27.47
C ASP A 325 -3.84 2.57 28.23
N ARG A 326 -2.69 3.26 28.11
CA ARG A 326 -2.45 4.53 28.82
C ARG A 326 -3.24 5.70 28.26
N ARG A 327 -3.59 5.69 26.98
CA ARG A 327 -4.28 6.82 26.33
C ARG A 327 -5.75 6.92 26.77
N ASN A 328 -6.37 5.82 27.20
CA ASN A 328 -7.77 5.77 27.60
C ASN A 328 -8.68 6.51 26.59
N ASP A 329 -8.44 6.24 25.31
CA ASP A 329 -9.15 6.80 24.16
C ASP A 329 -10.14 5.74 23.66
N ASP A 330 -11.43 5.98 23.84
CA ASP A 330 -12.50 5.02 23.50
C ASP A 330 -12.56 4.65 22.01
N ASN A 331 -11.92 5.43 21.14
CA ASN A 331 -11.85 5.20 19.70
C ASN A 331 -10.45 4.73 19.24
N LEU A 332 -9.58 4.32 20.17
CA LEU A 332 -8.28 3.72 19.89
C LEU A 332 -8.27 2.26 20.31
N ASP A 333 -8.14 1.38 19.34
CA ASP A 333 -8.15 -0.07 19.53
C ASP A 333 -6.75 -0.66 19.23
N TYR A 334 -6.43 -1.77 19.88
CA TYR A 334 -5.20 -2.51 19.69
C TYR A 334 -5.46 -3.81 18.90
N LEU A 335 -4.54 -4.14 18.00
CA LEU A 335 -4.44 -5.47 17.39
C LEU A 335 -3.01 -5.96 17.46
N SER A 336 -2.81 -7.15 18.03
CA SER A 336 -1.52 -7.82 17.94
C SER A 336 -1.26 -8.24 16.49
N GLY A 337 -0.12 -7.82 15.94
CA GLY A 337 0.31 -8.25 14.61
C GLY A 337 0.52 -9.76 14.49
N LEU A 338 0.69 -10.47 15.62
CA LEU A 338 0.79 -11.93 15.64
C LEU A 338 -0.55 -12.61 15.32
N ASP A 339 -1.69 -11.93 15.54
CA ASP A 339 -3.01 -12.44 15.16
C ASP A 339 -3.23 -12.34 13.64
N LEU A 340 -2.49 -11.44 12.96
CA LEU A 340 -2.49 -11.36 11.50
C LEU A 340 -1.53 -12.36 10.88
N PHE A 341 -0.30 -12.45 11.42
CA PHE A 341 0.73 -13.35 10.93
C PHE A 341 1.70 -13.69 12.07
N GLY A 342 1.56 -14.90 12.60
CA GLY A 342 2.28 -15.39 13.78
C GLY A 342 3.39 -16.38 13.42
N GLN A 343 4.01 -16.96 14.45
CA GLN A 343 5.06 -17.97 14.27
C GLN A 343 4.58 -19.20 13.50
N ALA A 344 3.30 -19.57 13.62
CA ALA A 344 2.71 -20.69 12.89
C ALA A 344 2.65 -20.44 11.37
N ASP A 345 2.70 -19.18 10.93
CA ASP A 345 2.69 -18.80 9.51
C ASP A 345 4.10 -18.65 8.94
N ARG A 346 5.16 -18.91 9.72
CA ARG A 346 6.56 -18.60 9.35
C ARG A 346 7.03 -19.18 8.02
N ASP A 347 6.46 -20.29 7.58
CA ASP A 347 6.88 -20.97 6.35
C ASP A 347 6.48 -20.16 5.10
N ASP A 348 5.58 -19.19 5.26
CA ASP A 348 5.22 -18.21 4.24
C ASP A 348 6.14 -16.96 4.23
N LEU A 349 7.30 -17.00 4.90
CA LEU A 349 8.32 -15.94 4.86
C LEU A 349 9.55 -16.35 4.03
N PRO A 350 9.52 -16.23 2.68
CA PRO A 350 10.63 -16.62 1.81
C PRO A 350 11.94 -15.90 2.12
N ASP A 351 11.90 -14.68 2.66
CA ASP A 351 13.07 -13.89 3.06
C ASP A 351 13.18 -13.68 4.59
N ASP A 352 12.39 -14.43 5.37
CA ASP A 352 12.26 -14.29 6.83
C ASP A 352 11.67 -12.94 7.31
N LEU A 353 11.05 -12.15 6.44
CA LEU A 353 10.37 -10.89 6.81
C LEU A 353 9.05 -10.63 6.09
N HIS A 354 9.01 -10.77 4.76
CA HIS A 354 7.85 -10.45 3.94
C HIS A 354 7.03 -11.73 3.66
N PRO A 355 5.70 -11.71 3.91
CA PRO A 355 4.83 -12.79 3.49
C PRO A 355 4.89 -13.04 1.98
N ASN A 356 4.76 -14.30 1.58
CA ASN A 356 4.47 -14.68 0.20
C ASN A 356 3.02 -14.31 -0.19
N PRO A 357 2.60 -14.49 -1.46
CA PRO A 357 1.24 -14.17 -1.89
C PRO A 357 0.13 -14.79 -1.03
N ASP A 358 0.22 -16.07 -0.68
CA ASP A 358 -0.78 -16.77 0.14
C ASP A 358 -0.84 -16.21 1.57
N GLY A 359 0.32 -15.90 2.15
CA GLY A 359 0.45 -15.25 3.43
C GLY A 359 -0.21 -13.88 3.45
N TYR A 360 -0.03 -13.06 2.40
CA TYR A 360 -0.71 -11.77 2.29
C TYR A 360 -2.23 -11.91 2.19
N ILE A 361 -2.73 -12.84 1.37
CA ILE A 361 -4.17 -13.10 1.27
C ILE A 361 -4.73 -13.51 2.64
N ARG A 362 -4.06 -14.43 3.33
CA ARG A 362 -4.46 -14.88 4.67
C ARG A 362 -4.47 -13.75 5.69
N MET A 363 -3.47 -12.86 5.67
CA MET A 363 -3.45 -11.66 6.50
C MET A 363 -4.65 -10.75 6.23
N GLY A 364 -5.03 -10.57 4.97
CA GLY A 364 -6.16 -9.75 4.57
C GLY A 364 -7.47 -10.24 5.16
N HIS A 365 -7.76 -11.55 5.00
CA HIS A 365 -8.94 -12.19 5.57
C HIS A 365 -8.99 -12.09 7.10
N ARG A 366 -7.86 -12.33 7.77
CA ARG A 366 -7.78 -12.21 9.24
C ARG A 366 -8.06 -10.78 9.69
N PHE A 367 -7.50 -9.77 9.01
CA PHE A 367 -7.73 -8.39 9.39
C PHE A 367 -9.19 -7.95 9.16
N ALA A 368 -9.80 -8.38 8.06
CA ALA A 368 -11.21 -8.13 7.80
C ALA A 368 -12.09 -8.68 8.94
N ALA A 369 -11.94 -9.97 9.23
CA ALA A 369 -12.71 -10.67 10.26
C ALA A 369 -12.51 -10.08 11.66
N LEU A 370 -11.27 -9.74 12.03
CA LEU A 370 -10.95 -9.28 13.38
C LEU A 370 -11.35 -7.81 13.63
N LYS A 371 -11.23 -6.92 12.64
CA LYS A 371 -11.33 -5.47 12.87
C LYS A 371 -12.15 -4.67 11.86
N LEU A 372 -12.32 -5.11 10.61
CA LEU A 372 -13.00 -4.26 9.60
C LEU A 372 -14.47 -4.59 9.38
N MET A 373 -14.91 -5.82 9.62
CA MET A 373 -16.32 -6.21 9.40
C MET A 373 -17.30 -5.42 10.29
N SER A 374 -16.88 -4.98 11.47
CA SER A 374 -17.65 -4.07 12.34
C SER A 374 -17.86 -2.68 11.73
N HIS A 375 -17.05 -2.31 10.74
CA HIS A 375 -17.13 -1.03 10.04
C HIS A 375 -17.74 -1.17 8.64
N ALA A 376 -18.06 -2.39 8.20
CA ALA A 376 -18.51 -2.67 6.85
C ALA A 376 -19.73 -1.82 6.47
N SER A 377 -19.74 -1.38 5.21
CA SER A 377 -20.88 -0.66 4.65
C SER A 377 -22.01 -1.66 4.38
N PRO A 378 -23.27 -1.35 4.75
CA PRO A 378 -24.40 -2.25 4.48
C PRO A 378 -24.51 -2.54 2.97
N THR A 379 -24.94 -3.74 2.61
CA THR A 379 -25.22 -4.09 1.21
C THR A 379 -26.34 -3.19 0.70
N PRO A 380 -26.16 -2.43 -0.41
CA PRO A 380 -27.26 -1.73 -1.02
C PRO A 380 -28.37 -2.75 -1.33
N ARG A 381 -29.60 -2.39 -0.94
CA ARG A 381 -30.79 -3.24 -1.07
C ARG A 381 -31.18 -3.46 -2.51
#